data_AF-A0A146KH37-F1
#
_entry.id   AF-A0A146KH37-F1
#
_cell.length_a   1.000
_cell.length_b   1.000
_cell.length_c   1.000
_cell.angle_alpha   90.00
_cell.angle_beta   90.00
_cell.angle_gamma   90.00
#
_symmetry.space_group_name_H-M   'P 1'
#
loop_
_entity.id
_entity.type
_entity.pdbx_description
1 polymer ?
#
loop_
_entity_poly.entity_id
_entity_poly.type
_entity_poly.pdbx_seq_one_letter_code
_entity_poly.pdbx_strand_id
1 'polypeptide(L)'
;ESYKLSNDYDVKIHKNGIVIVFLSSNSTIETIKYDQRIKDQLQNLEGKKKHGATTQTENLIFAEIYKNGESKMIQSPLRAKLLEINEKQELSIQRGAIIAVYQPTWEKSQQLKEILKSGIKSEA
;
A
#
# COMPACT_ATOMS: atom_id res chain seq x y z
N GLU A 1 -2.53 -11.05 -10.28
CA GLU A 1 -1.11 -11.02 -10.68
C GLU A 1 -0.35 -10.07 -9.75
N SER A 2 0.96 -10.29 -9.54
CA SER A 2 1.82 -9.45 -8.69
C SER A 2 2.86 -8.71 -9.55
N TYR A 3 3.12 -7.46 -9.20
CA TYR A 3 3.91 -6.49 -9.95
C TYR A 3 4.94 -5.86 -9.01
N LYS A 4 6.21 -5.84 -9.43
CA LYS A 4 7.28 -5.21 -8.66
C LYS A 4 7.27 -3.70 -8.86
N LEU A 5 7.14 -2.95 -7.76
CA LEU A 5 7.04 -1.49 -7.77
C LEU A 5 8.32 -0.83 -7.22
N SER A 6 8.99 -1.48 -6.27
CA SER A 6 10.34 -1.13 -5.83
C SER A 6 11.10 -2.37 -5.35
N ASN A 7 12.34 -2.21 -4.87
CA ASN A 7 13.05 -3.30 -4.19
C ASN A 7 12.47 -3.62 -2.80
N ASP A 8 11.69 -2.71 -2.22
CA ASP A 8 11.24 -2.81 -0.83
C ASP A 8 9.78 -3.28 -0.74
N TYR A 9 8.97 -3.04 -1.79
CA TYR A 9 7.55 -3.40 -1.85
C TYR A 9 7.09 -3.81 -3.25
N ASP A 10 6.12 -4.73 -3.24
CA ASP A 10 5.45 -5.29 -4.40
C ASP A 10 3.94 -5.00 -4.31
N VAL A 11 3.24 -5.12 -5.45
CA VAL A 11 1.81 -4.84 -5.54
C VAL A 11 1.06 -5.94 -6.25
N LYS A 12 -0.06 -6.37 -5.68
CA LYS A 12 -0.94 -7.39 -6.25
C LYS A 12 -2.28 -6.76 -6.58
N ILE A 13 -2.72 -6.95 -7.82
CA ILE A 13 -4.02 -6.46 -8.27
C ILE A 13 -4.99 -7.65 -8.31
N HIS A 14 -6.06 -7.53 -7.53
CA HIS A 14 -7.13 -8.49 -7.44
C HIS A 14 -8.14 -8.29 -8.59
N LYS A 15 -8.89 -9.34 -8.95
CA LYS A 15 -9.81 -9.32 -10.12
C LYS A 15 -10.91 -8.25 -10.02
N ASN A 16 -11.24 -7.81 -8.81
CA ASN A 16 -12.20 -6.74 -8.53
C ASN A 16 -11.56 -5.33 -8.54
N GLY A 17 -10.30 -5.22 -8.98
CA GLY A 17 -9.58 -3.95 -9.06
C GLY A 17 -8.94 -3.49 -7.75
N ILE A 18 -9.07 -4.25 -6.65
CA ILE A 18 -8.37 -3.93 -5.39
C ILE A 18 -6.86 -4.09 -5.60
N VAL A 19 -6.11 -3.11 -5.10
CA VAL A 19 -4.65 -3.06 -5.15
C VAL A 19 -4.11 -3.32 -3.76
N ILE A 20 -3.29 -4.35 -3.60
CA ILE A 20 -2.70 -4.76 -2.32
C ILE A 20 -1.21 -4.48 -2.40
N VAL A 21 -0.69 -3.66 -1.49
CA VAL A 21 0.73 -3.39 -1.34
C VAL A 21 1.28 -4.30 -0.26
N PHE A 22 2.35 -5.02 -0.55
CA PHE A 22 3.01 -5.92 0.39
C PHE A 22 4.52 -5.75 0.35
N LEU A 23 5.19 -6.13 1.43
CA LEU A 23 6.65 -6.12 1.49
C LEU A 23 7.22 -7.12 0.50
N SER A 24 8.22 -6.71 -0.27
CA SER A 24 8.89 -7.63 -1.17
C SER A 24 9.59 -8.74 -0.39
N SER A 25 9.67 -9.94 -0.96
CA SER A 25 10.32 -11.12 -0.32
C SER A 25 11.79 -10.87 0.03
N ASN A 26 12.45 -9.98 -0.72
CA ASN A 26 13.85 -9.60 -0.51
C ASN A 26 14.00 -8.31 0.30
N SER A 27 12.91 -7.82 0.89
CA SER A 27 12.93 -6.60 1.68
C SER A 27 13.74 -6.78 2.97
N THR A 28 14.56 -5.79 3.28
CA THR A 28 15.36 -5.69 4.51
C THR A 28 14.85 -4.56 5.40
N ILE A 29 13.57 -4.19 5.26
CA ILE A 29 12.94 -3.19 6.13
C ILE A 29 12.89 -3.76 7.55
N GLU A 30 13.31 -2.96 8.51
CA GLU A 30 13.36 -3.31 9.94
C GLU A 30 12.12 -2.83 10.69
N THR A 31 11.57 -1.68 10.29
CA THR A 31 10.37 -1.10 10.90
C THR A 31 9.55 -0.33 9.89
N ILE A 32 8.23 -0.41 9.99
CA ILE A 32 7.27 0.46 9.31
C ILE A 32 6.61 1.31 10.39
N LYS A 33 6.47 2.61 10.16
CA LYS A 33 5.63 3.50 10.98
C LYS A 33 4.56 4.11 10.09
N TYR A 34 3.30 3.90 10.44
CA TYR A 34 2.20 4.49 9.67
C TYR A 34 1.88 5.90 10.18
N ASP A 35 1.48 6.80 9.28
CA ASP A 35 1.06 8.16 9.66
C ASP A 35 -0.19 8.08 10.56
N GLN A 36 -0.14 8.68 11.75
CA GLN A 36 -1.23 8.62 12.72
C GLN A 36 -2.54 9.17 12.17
N ARG A 37 -2.50 10.20 11.31
CA ARG A 37 -3.71 10.76 10.69
C ARG A 37 -4.42 9.74 9.81
N ILE A 38 -3.67 8.82 9.20
CA ILE A 38 -4.21 7.74 8.39
C ILE A 38 -4.85 6.68 9.27
N LYS A 39 -4.22 6.31 10.39
CA LYS A 39 -4.81 5.41 11.39
C LYS A 39 -6.13 5.95 11.91
N ASP A 40 -6.16 7.22 12.30
CA ASP A 40 -7.35 7.88 12.81
C ASP A 40 -8.46 7.93 11.75
N GLN A 41 -8.12 8.20 10.49
CA GLN A 41 -9.08 8.14 9.38
C GLN A 41 -9.66 6.74 9.19
N LEU A 42 -8.83 5.69 9.27
CA LEU A 42 -9.27 4.30 9.12
C LEU A 42 -10.14 3.83 10.29
N GLN A 43 -9.78 4.15 11.54
CA GLN A 43 -10.58 3.82 12.72
C GLN A 43 -11.96 4.50 12.69
N ASN A 44 -12.03 5.75 12.23
CA ASN A 44 -13.31 6.47 12.08
C ASN A 44 -14.23 5.84 11.02
N LEU A 45 -13.71 4.99 10.11
CA LEU A 45 -14.49 4.29 9.09
C LEU A 45 -15.11 2.99 9.60
N GLU A 46 -14.56 2.36 10.64
CA GLU A 46 -15.15 1.16 11.25
C GLU A 46 -16.52 1.45 11.88
N GLY A 47 -16.77 2.69 12.31
CA GLY A 47 -18.01 3.09 13.00
C GLY A 47 -19.20 3.49 12.12
N LYS A 48 -19.01 3.86 10.84
CA LYS A 48 -20.10 4.35 9.96
C LYS A 48 -19.92 3.86 8.53
N LYS A 49 -20.71 2.85 8.14
CA LYS A 49 -20.86 2.30 6.77
C LYS A 49 -19.54 2.19 5.99
N LYS A 50 -19.01 0.95 5.89
CA LYS A 50 -17.80 0.48 5.19
C LYS A 50 -17.52 0.97 3.75
N HIS A 51 -18.30 1.89 3.21
CA HIS A 51 -18.12 2.47 1.87
C HIS A 51 -17.71 3.95 1.88
N GLY A 52 -17.44 4.54 3.05
CA GLY A 52 -16.97 5.94 3.17
C GLY A 52 -15.45 6.15 3.15
N ALA A 53 -14.64 5.14 2.78
CA ALA A 53 -13.18 5.28 2.89
C ALA A 53 -12.62 6.54 2.18
N THR A 54 -11.65 7.17 2.82
CA THR A 54 -11.09 8.45 2.40
C THR A 54 -10.44 8.28 1.03
N THR A 55 -10.90 9.01 0.03
CA THR A 55 -10.23 9.07 -1.28
C THR A 55 -8.87 9.72 -1.06
N GLN A 56 -7.81 8.94 -1.05
CA GLN A 56 -6.46 9.49 -0.93
C GLN A 56 -6.02 10.02 -2.29
N THR A 57 -5.45 11.22 -2.26
CA THR A 57 -4.79 11.82 -3.41
C THR A 57 -3.52 11.05 -3.73
N GLU A 58 -3.13 11.10 -5.00
CA GLU A 58 -1.86 10.53 -5.49
C GLU A 58 -0.67 11.08 -4.69
N ASN A 59 0.40 10.29 -4.54
CA ASN A 59 1.63 10.65 -3.81
C ASN A 59 1.45 10.92 -2.30
N LEU A 60 0.31 10.56 -1.71
CA LEU A 60 0.14 10.69 -0.27
C LEU A 60 1.08 9.72 0.45
N ILE A 61 1.90 10.27 1.35
CA ILE A 61 2.75 9.48 2.23
C ILE A 61 1.87 8.86 3.30
N PHE A 62 1.82 7.54 3.36
CA PHE A 62 0.98 6.81 4.31
C PHE A 62 1.81 6.07 5.37
N ALA A 63 3.08 5.83 5.09
CA ALA A 63 4.00 5.15 5.98
C ALA A 63 5.45 5.62 5.76
N GLU A 64 6.27 5.42 6.77
CA GLU A 64 7.73 5.56 6.73
C GLU A 64 8.36 4.21 7.05
N ILE A 65 9.32 3.79 6.22
CA ILE A 65 10.10 2.56 6.42
C ILE A 65 11.48 2.90 6.92
N TYR A 66 12.00 2.07 7.82
CA TYR A 66 13.34 2.16 8.35
C TYR A 66 14.13 0.95 7.89
N LYS A 67 15.31 1.20 7.34
CA LYS A 67 16.22 0.18 6.80
C LYS A 67 17.65 0.65 6.97
N ASN A 68 18.45 -0.14 7.69
CA ASN A 68 19.88 0.14 7.93
C ASN A 68 20.12 1.51 8.59
N GLY A 69 19.21 1.94 9.47
CA GLY A 69 19.27 3.26 10.11
C GLY A 69 18.85 4.45 9.24
N GLU A 70 18.49 4.23 7.96
CA GLU A 70 17.91 5.25 7.09
C GLU A 70 16.39 5.14 7.09
N SER A 71 15.71 6.28 7.00
CA SER A 71 14.25 6.33 6.81
C SER A 71 13.88 6.73 5.39
N LYS A 72 12.80 6.12 4.88
CA LYS A 72 12.27 6.39 3.54
C LYS A 72 10.76 6.41 3.59
N MET A 73 10.16 7.41 2.97
CA MET A 73 8.71 7.57 2.93
C MET A 73 8.12 6.63 1.86
N ILE A 74 7.04 5.93 2.21
CA ILE A 74 6.22 5.17 1.27
C ILE A 74 5.04 6.04 0.83
N GLN A 75 4.96 6.26 -0.47
CA GLN A 75 3.88 6.99 -1.12
C GLN A 75 2.84 6.03 -1.67
N SER A 76 1.57 6.45 -1.65
CA SER A 76 0.50 5.71 -2.31
C SER A 76 0.84 5.55 -3.79
N PRO A 77 0.83 4.30 -4.32
CA PRO A 77 1.24 4.04 -5.71
C PRO A 77 0.26 4.59 -6.74
N LEU A 78 -0.96 4.95 -6.33
CA LEU A 78 -1.97 5.54 -7.19
C LEU A 78 -2.93 6.42 -6.40
N ARG A 79 -3.69 7.25 -7.13
CA ARG A 79 -4.88 7.90 -6.55
C ARG A 79 -5.95 6.85 -6.28
N ALA A 80 -6.10 6.50 -5.01
CA ALA A 80 -7.01 5.44 -4.60
C ALA A 80 -7.54 5.69 -3.21
N LYS A 81 -8.62 5.00 -2.92
CA LYS A 81 -9.22 4.92 -1.61
C LYS A 81 -8.42 3.93 -0.77
N LEU A 82 -7.75 4.38 0.28
CA LEU A 82 -7.08 3.46 1.22
C LEU A 82 -8.16 2.75 2.06
N LEU A 83 -8.17 1.43 2.01
CA LEU A 83 -9.15 0.58 2.70
C LEU A 83 -8.62 0.06 4.03
N GLU A 84 -7.33 -0.30 4.08
CA GLU A 84 -6.72 -0.96 5.24
C GLU A 84 -5.21 -0.70 5.27
N ILE A 85 -4.64 -0.66 6.48
CA ILE A 85 -3.20 -0.78 6.74
C ILE A 85 -2.98 -1.89 7.75
N ASN A 86 -1.82 -2.54 7.70
CA ASN A 86 -1.48 -3.62 8.60
C ASN A 86 -0.62 -3.13 9.78
N GLU A 87 -1.25 -2.58 10.80
CA GLU A 87 -0.56 -2.03 11.98
C GLU A 87 0.31 -3.07 12.71
N LYS A 88 0.05 -4.37 12.54
CA LYS A 88 0.90 -5.43 13.11
C LYS A 88 2.34 -5.37 12.58
N GLN A 89 2.55 -4.78 11.40
CA GLN A 89 3.88 -4.59 10.81
C GLN A 89 4.70 -3.50 11.49
N GLU A 90 4.12 -2.68 12.37
CA GLU A 90 4.89 -1.73 13.18
C GLU A 90 5.69 -2.43 14.28
N LEU A 91 5.17 -3.56 14.77
CA LEU A 91 5.74 -4.31 15.89
C LEU A 91 6.59 -5.50 15.44
N SER A 92 6.27 -6.09 14.29
CA SER A 92 7.01 -7.22 13.74
C SER A 92 6.86 -7.28 12.23
N ILE A 93 7.95 -6.97 11.52
CA ILE A 93 7.97 -7.07 10.06
C ILE A 93 8.06 -8.52 9.63
N GLN A 94 7.04 -8.94 8.88
CA GLN A 94 7.03 -10.24 8.22
C GLN A 94 7.24 -10.04 6.72
N ARG A 95 8.15 -10.82 6.14
CA ARG A 95 8.37 -10.81 4.69
C ARG A 95 7.09 -11.22 3.97
N GLY A 96 6.77 -10.53 2.88
CA GLY A 96 5.52 -10.77 2.15
C GLY A 96 4.26 -10.28 2.86
N ALA A 97 4.38 -9.61 4.01
CA ALA A 97 3.22 -9.08 4.71
C ALA A 97 2.56 -7.96 3.92
N ILE A 98 1.24 -7.96 3.96
CA ILE A 98 0.43 -6.85 3.46
C ILE A 98 0.77 -5.62 4.29
N ILE A 99 1.05 -4.51 3.61
CA ILE A 99 1.32 -3.20 4.21
C ILE A 99 0.04 -2.36 4.18
N ALA A 100 -0.62 -2.33 3.02
CA ALA A 100 -1.79 -1.50 2.77
C ALA A 100 -2.67 -2.07 1.65
N VAL A 101 -3.97 -1.79 1.70
CA VAL A 101 -4.97 -2.19 0.69
C VAL A 101 -5.69 -0.97 0.16
N TYR A 102 -5.79 -0.87 -1.16
CA TYR A 102 -6.38 0.26 -1.86
C TYR A 102 -7.49 -0.17 -2.82
N GLN A 103 -8.51 0.67 -2.94
CA GLN A 103 -9.53 0.59 -3.98
C GLN A 103 -9.37 1.78 -4.93
N PRO A 104 -8.96 1.56 -6.19
CA PRO A 104 -8.89 2.62 -7.18
C PRO A 104 -10.25 3.30 -7.36
N THR A 105 -10.25 4.62 -7.45
CA THR A 105 -11.43 5.36 -7.92
C THR A 105 -11.48 5.24 -9.45
N TRP A 106 -12.57 4.70 -9.99
CA TRP A 106 -12.68 4.22 -11.38
C TRP A 106 -12.38 5.27 -12.47
N GLU A 107 -12.36 6.55 -12.12
CA GLU A 107 -12.10 7.66 -13.06
C GLU A 107 -10.70 7.66 -13.71
N LYS A 108 -9.71 6.87 -13.25
CA LYS A 108 -8.41 6.80 -13.93
C LYS A 108 -7.85 5.38 -14.06
N SER A 109 -8.42 4.61 -15.00
CA SER A 109 -7.87 3.32 -15.45
C SER A 109 -6.46 3.41 -16.05
N GLN A 110 -5.99 4.60 -16.46
CA GLN A 110 -4.68 4.78 -17.10
C GLN A 110 -3.52 4.49 -16.14
N GLN A 111 -3.52 5.01 -14.91
CA GLN A 111 -2.45 4.74 -13.94
C GLN A 111 -2.39 3.27 -13.53
N LEU A 112 -3.55 2.63 -13.33
CA LEU A 112 -3.59 1.20 -13.07
C LEU A 112 -3.02 0.42 -14.28
N LYS A 113 -3.39 0.82 -15.51
CA LYS A 113 -2.82 0.26 -16.74
C LYS A 113 -1.31 0.51 -16.86
N GLU A 114 -0.80 1.64 -16.38
CA GLU A 114 0.62 1.96 -16.37
C GLU A 114 1.37 1.12 -15.36
N ILE A 115 0.87 0.96 -14.13
CA ILE A 115 1.44 0.02 -13.12
C ILE A 115 1.43 -1.42 -13.64
N LEU A 116 0.35 -1.83 -14.31
CA LEU A 116 0.23 -3.14 -14.96
C LEU A 116 1.23 -3.30 -16.13
N LYS A 117 1.59 -2.21 -16.82
CA LYS A 117 2.54 -2.22 -17.96
C LYS A 117 4.00 -2.09 -17.53
N SER A 118 4.29 -1.31 -16.49
CA SER A 118 5.64 -1.03 -15.99
C SER A 118 6.10 -2.06 -14.96
N GLY A 119 5.16 -2.69 -14.25
CA GLY A 119 5.45 -3.77 -13.34
C GLY A 119 5.99 -4.98 -14.10
N ILE A 120 7.25 -5.30 -13.86
CA ILE A 120 7.81 -6.58 -14.26
C ILE A 120 7.01 -7.65 -13.52
N LYS A 121 6.43 -8.61 -14.27
CA LYS A 121 5.78 -9.77 -13.66
C LYS A 121 6.81 -10.45 -12.77
N SER A 122 6.61 -10.43 -11.46
CA SER A 122 7.40 -11.29 -10.58
C SER A 122 6.96 -12.72 -10.85
N GLU A 123 7.88 -13.54 -11.36
CA GLU A 123 7.70 -14.99 -11.37
C GLU A 123 7.50 -15.46 -9.92
N ALA A 124 6.44 -16.24 -9.73
CA ALA A 124 6.04 -16.82 -8.46
C ALA A 124 6.89 -18.04 -8.11
#